data_AF-A0A1J3JIL5-F1
#
_entry.id   AF-A0A1J3JIL5-F1
#
_cell.length_a   1.000
_cell.length_b   1.000
_cell.length_c   1.000
_cell.angle_alpha   90.00
_cell.angle_beta   90.00
_cell.angle_gamma   90.00
#
_symmetry.space_group_name_H-M   'P 1'
#
loop_
_entity.id
_entity.type
_entity.pdbx_description
1 polymer ?
#
loop_
_entity_poly.entity_id
_entity_poly.type
_entity_poly.pdbx_seq_one_letter_code
_entity_poly.pdbx_strand_id
1 'polypeptide(L)'
;LLTGKKPFPTAELYPLVPELTNSDDSATAVSFQVTLFPDQGFCIGVSAHHAVLDGKTTTMFLKAWAHTCKQQQEQTANASLPQDLIPIFDRTVIKGPENIETEVINAWQSLLKLFSGGKAPENPKSLKLFPSPEISPDVFRYTLELT
;
A
#
# COMPACT_ATOMS: atom_id res chain seq x y z
N LEU A 1 -3.35 17.73 -13.93
CA LEU A 1 -2.35 16.67 -14.21
C LEU A 1 -2.79 15.26 -13.83
N LEU A 2 -3.52 15.05 -12.72
CA LEU A 2 -4.02 13.72 -12.33
C LEU A 2 -5.43 13.38 -12.82
N THR A 3 -6.14 14.37 -13.36
CA THR A 3 -7.49 14.24 -13.89
C THR A 3 -7.47 14.65 -15.36
N GLY A 4 -7.93 13.75 -16.23
CA GLY A 4 -7.92 13.96 -17.67
C GLY A 4 -8.44 12.74 -18.43
N LYS A 5 -9.14 12.99 -19.54
CA LYS A 5 -9.65 11.94 -20.45
C LYS A 5 -8.63 11.50 -21.50
N LYS A 6 -7.37 11.95 -21.38
CA LYS A 6 -6.29 11.63 -22.30
C LYS A 6 -5.34 10.61 -21.67
N PRO A 7 -4.74 9.73 -22.46
CA PRO A 7 -3.67 8.85 -21.98
C PRO A 7 -2.51 9.70 -21.47
N PHE A 8 -1.84 9.25 -20.41
CA PHE A 8 -0.64 9.89 -19.90
C PHE A 8 0.43 8.85 -19.54
N PRO A 9 1.73 9.16 -19.71
CA PRO A 9 2.81 8.24 -19.38
C PRO A 9 2.82 7.89 -17.89
N THR A 10 2.97 6.61 -17.56
CA THR A 10 2.96 6.15 -16.15
C THR A 10 4.14 6.71 -15.36
N ALA A 11 5.29 6.90 -16.01
CA ALA A 11 6.50 7.43 -15.39
C ALA A 11 6.30 8.85 -14.79
N GLU A 12 5.36 9.65 -15.31
CA GLU A 12 5.04 10.96 -14.76
C GLU A 12 4.45 10.89 -13.34
N LEU A 13 3.93 9.73 -12.91
CA LEU A 13 3.41 9.53 -11.56
C LEU A 13 4.49 9.19 -10.54
N TYR A 14 5.69 8.78 -10.96
CA TYR A 14 6.73 8.33 -10.03
C TYR A 14 7.11 9.34 -8.96
N PRO A 15 7.23 10.65 -9.25
CA PRO A 15 7.52 11.63 -8.22
C PRO A 15 6.41 11.79 -7.17
N LEU A 16 5.22 11.24 -7.42
CA LEU A 16 4.06 11.33 -6.54
C LEU A 16 3.92 10.13 -5.60
N VAL A 17 4.76 9.10 -5.77
CA VAL A 17 4.75 7.88 -4.96
C VAL A 17 5.79 8.01 -3.86
N PRO A 18 5.40 7.99 -2.56
CA PRO A 18 6.36 8.06 -1.47
C PRO A 18 7.26 6.82 -1.43
N GLU A 19 8.51 7.01 -1.04
CA GLU A 19 9.43 5.90 -0.79
C GLU A 19 8.96 5.07 0.41
N LEU A 20 9.04 3.74 0.26
CA LEU A 20 8.75 2.78 1.31
C LEU A 20 10.04 2.07 1.73
N THR A 21 10.76 2.70 2.65
CA THR A 21 12.07 2.24 3.10
C THR A 21 12.00 0.84 3.74
N ASN A 22 12.95 0.00 3.40
CA ASN A 22 13.08 -1.35 3.95
C ASN A 22 14.55 -1.79 3.94
N SER A 23 14.83 -2.78 4.77
CA SER A 23 16.13 -3.38 5.02
C SER A 23 15.93 -4.86 5.32
N ASP A 24 17.01 -5.59 5.65
CA ASP A 24 16.89 -7.02 5.91
C ASP A 24 16.09 -7.33 7.18
N ASP A 25 16.14 -6.46 8.19
CA ASP A 25 15.56 -6.67 9.52
C ASP A 25 14.46 -5.66 9.91
N SER A 26 14.25 -4.64 9.08
CA SER A 26 13.21 -3.62 9.30
C SER A 26 12.55 -3.19 8.00
N ALA A 27 11.23 -2.99 8.02
CA ALA A 27 10.47 -2.45 6.91
C ALA A 27 9.41 -1.46 7.38
N THR A 28 9.28 -0.35 6.66
CA THR A 28 8.21 0.62 6.89
C THR A 28 6.87 0.02 6.45
N ALA A 29 5.87 0.07 7.32
CA ALA A 29 4.54 -0.48 7.03
C ALA A 29 3.76 0.39 6.03
N VAL A 30 3.86 1.72 6.15
CA VAL A 30 3.18 2.69 5.30
C VAL A 30 3.95 3.99 5.24
N SER A 31 3.91 4.65 4.08
CA SER A 31 4.53 5.96 3.81
C SER A 31 3.52 6.85 3.08
N PHE A 32 3.52 8.13 3.42
CA PHE A 32 2.59 9.14 2.89
C PHE A 32 3.37 10.31 2.31
N GLN A 33 2.90 10.84 1.18
CA GLN A 33 3.41 12.07 0.59
C GLN A 33 2.26 12.96 0.14
N VAL A 34 2.25 14.21 0.58
CA VAL A 34 1.34 15.23 0.07
C VAL A 34 2.07 16.04 -0.99
N THR A 35 1.53 16.09 -2.21
CA THR A 35 2.07 16.90 -3.30
C THR A 35 1.07 17.97 -3.70
N LEU A 36 1.48 19.24 -3.58
CA LEU A 36 0.68 20.39 -3.97
C LEU A 36 0.86 20.69 -5.46
N PHE A 37 -0.26 20.92 -6.15
CA PHE A 37 -0.32 21.45 -7.51
C PHE A 37 -0.90 22.86 -7.43
N PRO A 38 -0.07 23.92 -7.57
CA PRO A 38 -0.54 25.30 -7.47
C PRO A 38 -1.78 25.55 -8.33
N ASP A 39 -2.78 26.21 -7.73
CA ASP A 39 -4.07 26.57 -8.34
C ASP A 39 -4.93 25.38 -8.83
N GLN A 40 -4.51 24.13 -8.61
CA GLN A 40 -5.22 22.91 -9.05
C GLN A 40 -5.63 21.99 -7.90
N GLY A 41 -4.97 22.08 -6.75
CA GLY A 41 -5.24 21.25 -5.58
C GLY A 41 -4.02 20.45 -5.13
N PHE A 42 -4.21 19.28 -4.53
CA PHE A 42 -3.13 18.41 -4.07
C PHE A 42 -3.48 16.94 -4.27
N CYS A 43 -2.46 16.08 -4.21
CA CYS A 43 -2.66 14.63 -4.07
C CYS A 43 -1.98 14.11 -2.80
N ILE A 44 -2.47 12.96 -2.33
CA ILE A 44 -1.83 12.18 -1.27
C ILE A 44 -1.40 10.85 -1.89
N GLY A 45 -0.09 10.68 -2.06
CA GLY A 45 0.51 9.40 -2.41
C GLY A 45 0.60 8.51 -1.19
N VAL A 46 0.29 7.22 -1.36
CA VAL A 46 0.35 6.21 -0.30
C VAL A 46 1.11 5.00 -0.83
N SER A 47 2.18 4.63 -0.13
CA SER A 47 2.91 3.39 -0.36
C SER A 47 2.80 2.54 0.89
N ALA A 48 2.47 1.25 0.75
CA ALA A 48 2.21 0.40 1.90
C ALA A 48 2.70 -1.03 1.68
N HIS A 49 3.19 -1.64 2.76
CA HIS A 49 3.69 -3.01 2.75
C HIS A 49 2.52 -4.00 2.79
N HIS A 50 2.29 -4.72 1.70
CA HIS A 50 1.09 -5.57 1.53
C HIS A 50 1.00 -6.75 2.50
N ALA A 51 2.10 -7.13 3.16
CA ALA A 51 2.07 -8.12 4.25
C ALA A 51 1.38 -7.59 5.53
N VAL A 52 1.24 -6.27 5.70
CA VAL A 52 0.60 -5.64 6.86
C VAL A 52 -0.89 -5.39 6.61
N LEU A 53 -1.25 -5.05 5.38
CA LEU A 53 -2.57 -4.54 5.02
C LEU A 53 -3.02 -5.00 3.64
N ASP A 54 -4.30 -5.31 3.54
CA ASP A 54 -5.00 -5.53 2.28
C ASP A 54 -5.68 -4.23 1.79
N GLY A 55 -6.27 -4.28 0.60
CA GLY A 55 -6.98 -3.12 0.02
C GLY A 55 -8.14 -2.63 0.89
N LYS A 56 -8.82 -3.53 1.61
CA LYS A 56 -9.93 -3.17 2.51
C LYS A 56 -9.42 -2.41 3.72
N THR A 57 -8.39 -2.92 4.37
CA THR A 57 -7.73 -2.31 5.54
C THR A 57 -7.16 -0.95 5.17
N THR A 58 -6.52 -0.83 4.00
CA THR A 58 -6.04 0.45 3.47
C THR A 58 -7.17 1.46 3.32
N THR A 59 -8.27 1.05 2.70
CA THR A 59 -9.45 1.91 2.50
C THR A 59 -10.08 2.32 3.83
N MET A 60 -10.20 1.39 4.77
CA MET A 60 -10.73 1.67 6.12
C MET A 60 -9.84 2.68 6.86
N PHE A 61 -8.52 2.50 6.82
CA PHE A 61 -7.57 3.44 7.42
C PHE A 61 -7.72 4.85 6.84
N LEU A 62 -7.78 4.99 5.51
CA LEU A 62 -7.93 6.30 4.85
C LEU A 62 -9.27 6.98 5.22
N LYS A 63 -10.36 6.20 5.31
CA LYS A 63 -11.66 6.70 5.77
C LYS A 63 -11.63 7.14 7.22
N ALA A 64 -11.00 6.35 8.10
CA ALA A 64 -10.84 6.69 9.51
C ALA A 64 -9.99 7.96 9.68
N TRP A 65 -8.89 8.08 8.93
CA TRP A 65 -8.04 9.27 8.93
C TRP A 65 -8.82 10.52 8.50
N ALA A 66 -9.55 10.46 7.38
CA ALA A 66 -10.38 11.56 6.91
C ALA A 66 -11.47 11.96 7.92
N HIS A 67 -12.10 10.98 8.56
CA HIS A 67 -13.10 11.19 9.59
C HIS A 67 -12.51 11.91 10.82
N THR A 68 -11.35 11.47 11.30
CA THR A 68 -10.64 12.14 12.41
C THR A 68 -10.27 13.58 12.07
N CYS A 69 -9.76 13.85 10.86
CA CYS A 69 -9.46 15.22 10.42
C CYS A 69 -10.70 16.12 10.44
N LYS A 70 -11.85 15.60 9.98
CA LYS A 70 -13.12 16.33 9.99
C LYS A 70 -13.56 16.67 11.42
N GLN A 71 -13.50 15.70 12.34
CA GLN A 71 -13.89 15.92 13.74
C GLN A 71 -13.01 16.94 14.45
N GLN A 72 -11.70 16.91 14.19
CA GLN A 72 -10.75 17.90 14.72
C GLN A 72 -11.14 19.32 14.27
N GLN A 73 -11.53 19.48 13.01
CA GLN A 73 -12.00 20.75 12.46
C GLN A 73 -13.31 21.23 13.11
N GLU A 74 -14.25 20.29 13.33
CA GLU A 74 -15.57 20.56 13.93
C GLU A 74 -15.51 20.70 15.46
N GLN A 75 -14.34 20.58 16.09
CA GLN A 75 -14.12 20.61 17.55
C GLN A 75 -14.92 19.52 18.30
N THR A 76 -15.34 18.46 17.59
CA THR A 76 -16.00 17.28 18.15
C THR A 76 -14.97 16.21 18.50
N ALA A 77 -13.90 16.63 19.18
CA ALA A 77 -12.61 15.91 19.31
C ALA A 77 -12.66 14.50 19.97
N ASN A 78 -13.84 13.99 20.34
CA ASN A 78 -14.03 12.71 21.03
C ASN A 78 -15.12 11.83 20.38
N ALA A 79 -15.63 12.17 19.20
CA ALA A 79 -16.62 11.32 18.55
C ALA A 79 -15.97 10.01 18.06
N SER A 80 -16.55 8.87 18.43
CA SER A 80 -16.02 7.55 18.08
C SER A 80 -15.98 7.33 16.57
N LEU A 81 -15.08 6.46 16.10
CA LEU A 81 -15.14 5.98 14.72
C LEU A 81 -16.49 5.27 14.46
N PRO A 82 -17.06 5.38 13.25
CA PRO A 82 -18.13 4.51 12.80
C PRO A 82 -17.77 3.04 12.98
N GLN A 83 -18.75 2.21 13.35
CA GLN A 83 -18.53 0.81 13.69
C GLN A 83 -17.86 0.01 12.57
N ASP A 84 -18.14 0.35 11.32
CA ASP A 84 -17.57 -0.27 10.12
C ASP A 84 -16.10 0.13 9.84
N LEU A 85 -15.60 1.17 10.53
CA LEU A 85 -14.20 1.62 10.46
C LEU A 85 -13.36 1.15 11.64
N ILE A 86 -13.95 0.49 12.64
CA ILE A 86 -13.21 -0.04 13.79
C ILE A 86 -12.47 -1.33 13.36
N PRO A 87 -11.12 -1.37 13.44
CA PRO A 87 -10.36 -2.56 13.09
C PRO A 87 -10.46 -3.65 14.17
N ILE A 88 -10.39 -4.91 13.75
CA ILE A 88 -10.25 -6.06 14.65
C ILE A 88 -8.81 -6.56 14.54
N PHE A 89 -8.07 -6.48 15.64
CA PHE A 89 -6.67 -6.95 15.71
C PHE A 89 -6.53 -8.36 16.27
N ASP A 90 -7.59 -8.90 16.89
CA ASP A 90 -7.60 -10.27 17.40
C ASP A 90 -7.54 -11.25 16.23
N ARG A 91 -6.36 -11.86 16.03
CA ARG A 91 -6.13 -12.84 14.96
C ARG A 91 -6.68 -14.23 15.29
N THR A 92 -7.08 -14.49 16.54
CA THR A 92 -7.62 -15.81 16.94
C THR A 92 -8.97 -16.10 16.30
N VAL A 93 -9.65 -15.07 15.79
CA VAL A 93 -10.89 -15.20 15.01
C VAL A 93 -10.66 -15.87 13.65
N ILE A 94 -9.43 -15.84 13.14
CA ILE A 94 -9.04 -16.48 11.89
C ILE A 94 -8.67 -17.93 12.20
N LYS A 95 -9.51 -18.87 11.75
CA LYS A 95 -9.25 -20.31 11.87
C LYS A 95 -8.55 -20.80 10.61
N GLY A 96 -7.27 -21.13 10.73
CA GLY A 96 -6.47 -21.71 9.65
C GLY A 96 -6.36 -23.24 9.75
N PRO A 97 -6.01 -23.93 8.65
CA PRO A 97 -5.61 -25.33 8.72
C PRO A 97 -4.33 -25.49 9.53
N GLU A 98 -4.12 -26.68 10.09
CA GLU A 98 -2.84 -27.04 10.71
C GLU A 98 -1.71 -26.85 9.69
N ASN A 99 -0.62 -26.19 10.10
CA ASN A 99 0.56 -25.89 9.28
C ASN A 99 0.46 -24.73 8.26
N ILE A 100 -0.61 -23.91 8.27
CA ILE A 100 -0.75 -22.77 7.35
C ILE A 100 0.48 -21.83 7.33
N GLU A 101 1.11 -21.62 8.48
CA GLU A 101 2.32 -20.79 8.60
C GLU A 101 3.48 -21.37 7.77
N THR A 102 3.66 -22.70 7.83
CA THR A 102 4.72 -23.40 7.09
C THR A 102 4.42 -23.35 5.60
N GLU A 103 3.17 -23.54 5.19
CA GLU A 103 2.76 -23.44 3.78
C GLU A 103 3.01 -22.03 3.21
N VAL A 104 2.62 -20.99 3.95
CA VAL A 104 2.84 -19.59 3.54
C VAL A 104 4.33 -19.28 3.43
N ILE A 105 5.16 -19.70 4.40
CA ILE A 105 6.61 -19.49 4.34
C ILE A 105 7.22 -20.22 3.14
N ASN A 106 6.83 -21.47 2.88
CA ASN A 106 7.32 -22.24 1.75
C ASN A 106 6.92 -21.63 0.41
N ALA A 107 5.68 -21.12 0.30
CA ALA A 107 5.20 -20.40 -0.87
C ALA A 107 6.02 -19.11 -1.08
N TRP A 108 6.25 -18.34 -0.02
CA TRP A 108 7.08 -17.14 -0.06
C TRP A 108 8.53 -17.44 -0.49
N GLN A 109 9.15 -18.47 0.07
CA GLN A 109 10.51 -18.90 -0.32
C GLN A 109 10.58 -19.35 -1.78
N SER A 110 9.55 -20.05 -2.26
CA SER A 110 9.46 -20.48 -3.66
C SER A 110 9.33 -19.28 -4.59
N LEU A 111 8.53 -18.29 -4.19
CA LEU A 111 8.40 -17.02 -4.90
C LEU A 111 9.73 -16.25 -4.93
N LEU A 112 10.44 -16.16 -3.81
CA LEU A 112 11.77 -15.53 -3.71
C LEU A 112 12.78 -16.19 -4.64
N LYS A 113 12.80 -17.54 -4.70
CA LYS A 113 13.66 -18.29 -5.62
C LYS A 113 13.34 -17.98 -7.08
N LEU A 114 12.05 -17.89 -7.44
CA LEU A 114 11.63 -17.56 -8.80
C LEU A 114 12.18 -16.19 -9.23
N PHE A 115 12.06 -15.18 -8.37
CA PHE A 115 12.55 -13.82 -8.67
C PHE A 115 14.07 -13.66 -8.57
N SER A 116 14.78 -14.60 -7.92
CA SER A 116 16.24 -14.60 -7.81
C SER A 116 16.93 -15.46 -8.88
N GLY A 117 16.26 -15.74 -10.00
CA GLY A 117 16.80 -16.56 -11.09
C GLY A 117 17.06 -18.03 -10.68
N GLY A 118 16.23 -18.57 -9.79
CA GLY A 118 16.32 -19.95 -9.31
C GLY A 118 17.32 -20.17 -8.17
N LYS A 119 18.09 -19.14 -7.77
CA LYS A 119 19.01 -19.23 -6.63
C LYS A 119 18.25 -19.10 -5.31
N ALA A 120 18.74 -19.79 -4.29
CA ALA A 120 18.26 -19.55 -2.94
C ALA A 120 18.63 -18.12 -2.50
N PRO A 121 17.73 -17.38 -1.83
CA PRO A 121 18.07 -16.07 -1.29
C PRO A 121 19.17 -16.21 -0.24
N GLU A 122 20.15 -15.30 -0.25
CA GLU A 122 21.24 -15.27 0.74
C GLU A 122 20.71 -15.15 2.17
N ASN A 123 19.64 -14.36 2.35
CA ASN A 123 18.89 -14.26 3.59
C ASN A 123 17.39 -14.56 3.34
N PRO A 124 16.90 -15.79 3.63
CA PRO A 124 15.51 -16.18 3.42
C PRO A 124 14.51 -15.49 4.35
N LYS A 125 14.99 -14.72 5.34
CA LYS A 125 14.17 -13.95 6.29
C LYS A 125 14.27 -12.44 6.08
N SER A 126 14.86 -12.00 4.97
CA SER A 126 14.97 -10.58 4.64
C SER A 126 13.60 -9.94 4.47
N LEU A 127 13.42 -8.75 5.06
CA LEU A 127 12.26 -7.90 4.86
C LEU A 127 12.40 -6.94 3.66
N LYS A 128 13.45 -7.11 2.84
CA LYS A 128 13.62 -6.26 1.66
C LYS A 128 12.50 -6.48 0.66
N LEU A 129 11.96 -5.38 0.17
CA LEU A 129 11.01 -5.42 -0.94
C LEU A 129 11.75 -5.81 -2.21
N PHE A 130 11.06 -6.54 -3.09
CA PHE A 130 11.57 -6.75 -4.44
C PHE A 130 11.76 -5.40 -5.13
N PRO A 131 12.83 -5.23 -5.92
CA PRO A 131 12.91 -4.09 -6.81
C PRO A 131 11.69 -4.13 -7.74
N SER A 132 10.94 -3.04 -7.77
CA SER A 132 9.87 -2.89 -8.76
C SER A 132 10.51 -2.89 -10.15
N PRO A 133 9.95 -3.64 -11.13
CA PRO A 133 10.44 -3.54 -12.49
C PRO A 133 10.37 -2.09 -12.97
N GLU A 134 11.39 -1.64 -13.68
CA GLU A 134 11.33 -0.34 -14.34
C GLU A 134 10.17 -0.37 -15.34
N ILE A 135 9.16 0.47 -15.11
CA ILE A 135 8.06 0.61 -16.06
C ILE A 135 8.61 1.30 -17.30
N SER A 136 8.45 0.65 -18.45
CA SER A 136 8.83 1.20 -19.75
C SER A 136 8.18 2.58 -19.97
N PRO A 137 8.89 3.53 -20.61
CA PRO A 137 8.30 4.81 -20.99
C PRO A 137 7.05 4.66 -21.88
N ASP A 138 6.86 3.51 -22.52
CA ASP A 138 5.72 3.21 -23.40
C ASP A 138 4.47 2.72 -22.64
N VAL A 139 4.47 2.73 -21.31
CA VAL A 139 3.29 2.35 -20.51
C VAL A 139 2.44 3.56 -20.20
N PHE A 140 1.24 3.59 -20.76
CA PHE A 140 0.27 4.66 -20.58
C PHE A 140 -0.87 4.25 -19.65
N ARG A 141 -1.38 5.21 -18.87
CA ARG A 141 -2.61 5.05 -18.08
C ARG A 141 -3.79 5.74 -18.74
N TYR A 142 -4.97 5.16 -18.54
CA TYR A 142 -6.24 5.63 -19.05
C TYR A 142 -7.23 5.80 -17.90
N THR A 143 -8.00 6.87 -17.92
CA THR A 143 -9.15 7.06 -17.03
C THR A 143 -10.39 6.66 -17.80
N LEU A 144 -11.12 5.67 -17.30
CA LEU A 144 -12.39 5.20 -17.87
C LEU A 144 -13.53 5.60 -16.93
N GLU A 145 -14.56 6.23 -17.48
CA GLU A 145 -15.82 6.48 -16.78
C GLU A 145 -16.75 5.30 -17.08
N LEU A 146 -17.13 4.54 -16.05
CA LEU A 146 -18.12 3.47 -16.19
C LEU A 146 -19.52 4.12 -16.13
N THR A 147 -20.27 4.03 -17.23
CA THR A 147 -21.67 4.46 -17.34
C THR A 147 -22.64 3.36 -16.97
#